data_AF-A0A1B8D448-F1
#
_entry.id   AF-A0A1B8D448-F1
#
_cell.length_a   1.000
_cell.length_b   1.000
_cell.length_c   1.000
_cell.angle_alpha   90.00
_cell.angle_beta   90.00
_cell.angle_gamma   90.00
#
_symmetry.space_group_name_H-M   'P 1'
#
loop_
_entity.id
_entity.type
_entity.pdbx_description
1 polymer ?
#
loop_
_entity_poly.entity_id
_entity_poly.type
_entity_poly.pdbx_seq_one_letter_code
_entity_poly.pdbx_strand_id
1 'polypeptide(L)'
;MKIANILPLFYFSVLAAAIGPPSGRYIIIPEAFDHQGYVGRSKTEDRSLNPKQVLLLNDAPPEPWFIERQSDGKYVLNQRGGFAGERNGLLLRSFSKTKRQTDGELNHRPKTAIVSLHRDPIRGWVSPSPSDASKQIRVQPLIVGPSDPPFFPSTELFQLIPFYNE
;
A
#
# COMPACT_ATOMS: atom_id res chain seq x y z
N MET A 1 -3.54 -47.92 9.38
CA MET A 1 -4.72 -47.11 9.04
C MET A 1 -4.20 -45.84 8.35
N LYS A 2 -4.48 -45.69 7.05
CA LYS A 2 -4.05 -44.56 6.23
C LYS A 2 -5.07 -43.42 6.39
N ILE A 3 -4.63 -42.24 6.83
CA ILE A 3 -5.39 -41.01 6.64
C ILE A 3 -4.59 -40.18 5.65
N ALA A 4 -5.01 -40.25 4.39
CA ALA A 4 -4.54 -39.38 3.33
C ALA A 4 -5.12 -37.98 3.59
N ASN A 5 -4.32 -37.09 4.17
CA ASN A 5 -4.64 -35.67 4.16
C ASN A 5 -4.39 -35.15 2.75
N ILE A 6 -5.47 -35.05 1.99
CA ILE A 6 -5.53 -34.30 0.74
C ILE A 6 -5.34 -32.83 1.12
N LEU A 7 -4.11 -32.33 0.94
CA LEU A 7 -3.83 -30.90 0.88
C LEU A 7 -4.68 -30.33 -0.27
N PRO A 8 -5.55 -29.32 -0.04
CA PRO A 8 -6.06 -28.55 -1.16
C PRO A 8 -4.86 -27.80 -1.75
N LEU A 9 -4.46 -28.24 -2.95
CA LEU A 9 -3.65 -27.47 -3.89
C LEU A 9 -4.40 -26.16 -4.17
N PHE A 10 -4.17 -25.13 -3.37
CA PHE A 10 -4.47 -23.76 -3.77
C PHE A 10 -3.34 -23.29 -4.69
N TYR A 11 -3.34 -23.83 -5.90
CA TYR A 11 -2.67 -23.22 -7.04
C TYR A 11 -3.51 -22.01 -7.45
N PHE A 12 -3.24 -20.84 -6.87
CA PHE A 12 -3.64 -19.58 -7.49
C PHE A 12 -2.50 -19.15 -8.43
N SER A 13 -2.53 -19.68 -9.65
CA SER A 13 -1.75 -19.16 -10.77
C SER A 13 -2.71 -18.45 -11.73
N VAL A 14 -2.99 -17.17 -11.47
CA VAL A 14 -3.75 -16.25 -12.33
C VAL A 14 -3.24 -14.87 -11.90
N LEU A 15 -2.62 -14.00 -12.70
CA LEU A 15 -2.68 -13.72 -14.13
C LEU A 15 -1.37 -12.97 -14.49
N ALA A 16 -1.02 -12.93 -15.78
CA ALA A 16 0.10 -12.19 -16.39
C ALA A 16 0.74 -11.12 -15.50
N ALA A 17 2.07 -11.14 -15.38
CA ALA A 17 2.86 -10.08 -14.76
C ALA A 17 2.44 -8.71 -15.33
N ALA A 18 1.45 -8.09 -14.69
CA ALA A 18 1.11 -6.71 -14.90
C ALA A 18 2.32 -5.99 -14.36
N ILE A 19 3.19 -5.54 -15.27
CA ILE A 19 4.40 -4.80 -14.93
C ILE A 19 3.91 -3.64 -14.07
N GLY A 20 4.16 -3.72 -12.75
CA GLY A 20 3.83 -2.63 -11.85
C GLY A 20 4.52 -1.34 -12.31
N PRO A 21 4.18 -0.19 -11.71
CA PRO A 21 4.71 1.09 -12.14
C PRO A 21 6.24 1.06 -12.18
N PRO A 22 6.87 1.78 -13.12
CA PRO A 22 8.31 2.00 -13.06
C PRO A 22 8.69 2.75 -11.77
N SER A 23 9.97 2.70 -11.41
CA SER A 23 10.46 3.55 -10.31
C SER A 23 10.22 5.02 -10.64
N GLY A 24 9.75 5.79 -9.67
CA GLY A 24 9.39 7.19 -9.92
C GLY A 24 8.69 7.87 -8.76
N ARG A 25 8.21 9.08 -9.02
CA ARG A 25 7.44 9.89 -8.06
C ARG A 25 5.96 9.75 -8.39
N TYR A 26 5.14 9.50 -7.37
CA TYR A 26 3.71 9.23 -7.52
C TYR A 26 2.88 9.90 -6.43
N ILE A 27 1.70 10.38 -6.79
CA ILE A 27 0.61 10.64 -5.83
C ILE A 27 -0.17 9.34 -5.66
N ILE A 28 -0.47 8.98 -4.42
CA ILE A 28 -1.22 7.77 -4.08
C ILE A 28 -2.61 8.19 -3.61
N ILE A 29 -3.65 7.76 -4.31
CA ILE A 29 -5.05 8.17 -4.05
C ILE A 29 -5.89 6.91 -3.84
N PRO A 30 -6.66 6.77 -2.75
CA PRO A 30 -7.55 5.62 -2.59
C PRO A 30 -8.68 5.64 -3.65
N GLU A 31 -9.11 4.46 -4.09
CA GLU A 31 -10.31 4.32 -4.92
C GLU A 31 -11.60 4.57 -4.14
N ALA A 32 -11.58 4.36 -2.82
CA ALA A 32 -12.73 4.59 -1.98
C ALA A 32 -13.11 6.07 -1.86
N PHE A 33 -14.38 6.29 -1.47
CA PHE A 33 -14.91 7.59 -1.09
C PHE A 33 -14.73 8.68 -2.15
N ASP A 34 -14.97 8.35 -3.42
CA ASP A 34 -14.86 9.27 -4.56
C ASP A 34 -13.50 9.98 -4.65
N HIS A 35 -12.42 9.25 -4.30
CA HIS A 35 -11.06 9.78 -4.29
C HIS A 35 -10.85 10.98 -3.35
N GLN A 36 -11.62 11.04 -2.25
CA GLN A 36 -11.49 12.11 -1.26
C GLN A 36 -10.18 12.00 -0.46
N GLY A 37 -9.15 12.67 -0.99
CA GLY A 37 -7.86 12.82 -0.35
C GLY A 37 -6.77 11.96 -0.97
N TYR A 38 -5.59 12.01 -0.36
CA TYR A 38 -4.40 11.27 -0.80
C TYR A 38 -3.67 10.69 0.40
N VAL A 39 -2.92 9.62 0.16
CA VAL A 39 -2.07 9.00 1.17
C VAL A 39 -0.82 9.83 1.35
N GLY A 40 -0.52 10.26 2.57
CA GLY A 40 0.65 11.11 2.82
C GLY A 40 0.91 11.38 4.29
N ARG A 41 1.57 12.50 4.57
CA ARG A 41 1.98 12.93 5.90
C ARG A 41 1.59 14.37 6.17
N SER A 42 1.25 14.65 7.43
CA SER A 42 0.98 16.02 7.89
C SER A 42 2.15 16.94 7.53
N LYS A 43 1.86 18.19 7.17
CA LYS A 43 2.88 19.24 7.01
C LYS A 43 3.49 19.65 8.35
N THR A 44 2.72 19.52 9.42
CA THR A 44 3.12 19.86 10.78
C THR A 44 3.34 18.57 11.54
N GLU A 45 4.61 18.23 11.77
CA GLU A 45 5.03 17.06 12.54
C GLU A 45 6.12 17.49 13.53
N ASP A 46 6.24 16.74 14.63
CA ASP A 46 7.35 16.92 15.54
C ASP A 46 8.70 16.61 14.85
N ARG A 47 9.80 17.15 15.40
CA ARG A 47 11.16 16.96 14.88
C ARG A 47 11.84 15.68 15.40
N SER A 48 11.13 14.81 16.12
CA SER A 48 11.71 13.57 16.63
C SER A 48 11.91 12.56 15.51
N LEU A 49 12.80 11.59 15.74
CA LEU A 49 13.01 10.45 14.85
C LEU A 49 11.95 9.34 15.02
N ASN A 50 10.93 9.57 15.86
CA ASN A 50 9.85 8.60 16.04
C ASN A 50 9.14 8.34 14.71
N PRO A 51 8.68 7.10 14.48
CA PRO A 51 7.86 6.79 13.33
C PRO A 51 6.67 7.75 13.23
N LYS A 52 6.39 8.22 12.02
CA LYS A 52 5.36 9.20 11.75
C LYS A 52 4.17 8.52 11.10
N GLN A 53 2.96 8.98 11.40
CA GLN A 53 1.75 8.39 10.84
C GLN A 53 1.67 8.65 9.34
N VAL A 54 1.12 7.67 8.62
CA VAL A 54 0.69 7.85 7.24
C VAL A 54 -0.82 7.98 7.24
N LEU A 55 -1.31 9.09 6.70
CA LEU A 55 -2.68 9.56 6.84
C LEU A 55 -3.36 9.68 5.47
N LEU A 56 -4.68 9.69 5.48
CA LEU A 56 -5.53 10.18 4.40
C LEU A 56 -5.71 11.70 4.59
N LEU A 57 -5.15 12.49 3.68
CA LEU A 57 -5.10 13.95 3.76
C LEU A 57 -5.93 14.59 2.65
N ASN A 58 -6.54 15.74 2.96
CA ASN A 58 -7.37 16.51 2.02
C ASN A 58 -7.27 18.03 2.22
N ASP A 59 -6.32 18.47 3.04
CA ASP A 59 -6.18 19.85 3.53
C ASP A 59 -4.99 20.60 2.91
N ALA A 60 -4.21 19.94 2.06
CA ALA A 60 -3.02 20.50 1.45
C ALA A 60 -2.73 19.88 0.08
N PRO A 61 -1.98 20.57 -0.80
CA PRO A 61 -1.47 19.97 -2.03
C PRO A 61 -0.71 18.66 -1.75
N PRO A 62 -0.91 17.61 -2.56
CA PRO A 62 -0.30 16.31 -2.34
C PRO A 62 1.21 16.35 -2.56
N GLU A 63 1.93 15.66 -1.70
CA GLU A 63 3.37 15.45 -1.86
C GLU A 63 3.66 14.03 -2.38
N PRO A 64 4.57 13.90 -3.36
CA PRO A 64 4.80 12.62 -3.99
C PRO A 64 5.52 11.63 -3.08
N TRP A 65 5.10 10.38 -3.19
CA TRP A 65 5.86 9.21 -2.77
C TRP A 65 6.89 8.89 -3.83
N PHE A 66 8.09 8.49 -3.40
CA PHE A 66 9.05 7.82 -4.27
C PHE A 66 8.82 6.31 -4.16
N ILE A 67 8.54 5.70 -5.29
CA ILE A 67 8.31 4.27 -5.43
C ILE A 67 9.52 3.71 -6.18
N GLU A 68 10.22 2.76 -5.58
CA GLU A 68 11.41 2.15 -6.15
C GLU A 68 11.18 0.66 -6.40
N ARG A 69 11.14 0.26 -7.66
CA ARG A 69 11.06 -1.14 -8.07
C ARG A 69 12.39 -1.84 -7.80
N GLN A 70 12.33 -2.95 -7.08
CA GLN A 70 13.46 -3.83 -6.80
C GLN A 70 13.59 -4.92 -7.87
N SER A 71 14.75 -5.57 -7.94
CA SER A 71 15.04 -6.62 -8.94
C SER A 71 14.16 -7.87 -8.81
N ASP A 72 13.56 -8.08 -7.64
CA ASP A 72 12.68 -9.20 -7.31
C ASP A 72 11.19 -8.90 -7.58
N GLY A 73 10.89 -7.77 -8.25
CA GLY A 73 9.52 -7.36 -8.59
C GLY A 73 8.78 -6.64 -7.46
N LYS A 74 9.42 -6.43 -6.31
CA LYS A 74 8.82 -5.74 -5.15
C LYS A 74 9.10 -4.24 -5.19
N TYR A 75 8.45 -3.51 -4.30
CA TYR A 75 8.55 -2.06 -4.24
C TYR A 75 8.93 -1.54 -2.87
N VAL A 76 9.86 -0.59 -2.85
CA VAL A 76 10.18 0.23 -1.68
C VAL A 76 9.50 1.58 -1.83
N LEU A 77 8.63 1.92 -0.88
CA LEU A 77 7.90 3.19 -0.87
C LEU A 77 8.52 4.11 0.18
N ASN A 78 8.85 5.34 -0.22
CA ASN A 78 9.34 6.36 0.70
C ASN A 78 8.72 7.72 0.44
N GLN A 79 8.62 8.54 1.48
CA GLN A 79 8.16 9.92 1.38
C GLN A 79 8.99 10.79 2.33
N ARG A 80 9.46 11.95 1.87
CA ARG A 80 10.34 12.85 2.64
C ARG A 80 11.54 12.11 3.29
N GLY A 81 12.20 11.19 2.57
CA GLY A 81 13.44 10.53 3.03
C GLY A 81 13.29 9.40 4.05
N GLY A 82 12.13 8.76 4.15
CA GLY A 82 11.96 7.59 5.02
C GLY A 82 10.88 6.66 4.54
N PHE A 83 10.97 5.42 4.99
CA PHE A 83 10.31 4.28 4.39
C PHE A 83 8.97 4.00 5.04
N ALA A 84 7.99 3.59 4.24
CA ALA A 84 6.76 3.02 4.76
C ALA A 84 7.06 1.75 5.58
N GLY A 85 6.19 1.43 6.52
CA GLY A 85 6.34 0.31 7.43
C GLY A 85 5.07 0.08 8.22
N GLU A 86 4.88 -1.14 8.71
CA GLU A 86 3.75 -1.49 9.56
C GLU A 86 4.18 -1.58 11.03
N ARG A 87 3.29 -1.17 11.93
CA ARG A 87 3.37 -1.47 13.36
C ARG A 87 1.96 -1.52 13.93
N ASN A 88 1.61 -2.63 14.59
CA ASN A 88 0.31 -2.81 15.26
C ASN A 88 -0.89 -2.54 14.34
N GLY A 89 -0.83 -2.98 13.09
CA GLY A 89 -1.91 -2.80 12.11
C GLY A 89 -2.06 -1.39 11.56
N LEU A 90 -1.08 -0.52 11.81
CA LEU A 90 -1.06 0.86 11.34
C LEU A 90 0.12 1.11 10.42
N LEU A 91 -0.12 1.87 9.35
CA LEU A 91 0.93 2.32 8.46
C LEU A 91 1.67 3.51 9.09
N LEU A 92 2.99 3.37 9.16
CA LEU A 92 3.91 4.36 9.68
C LEU A 92 5.04 4.58 8.68
N ARG A 93 5.70 5.72 8.81
CA ARG A 93 6.95 6.01 8.13
C ARG A 93 8.08 6.06 9.14
N SER A 94 9.15 5.29 8.90
CA SER A 94 10.33 5.25 9.76
C SER A 94 11.56 5.85 9.07
N PHE A 95 12.38 6.57 9.85
CA PHE A 95 13.72 7.03 9.44
C PHE A 95 14.80 5.96 9.65
N SER A 96 14.49 4.89 10.38
CA SER A 96 15.44 3.83 10.68
C SER A 96 15.71 2.99 9.42
N LYS A 97 16.98 2.93 9.01
CA LYS A 97 17.46 2.04 7.93
C LYS A 97 17.49 0.57 8.35
N THR A 98 17.25 0.27 9.62
CA THR A 98 17.35 -1.08 10.17
C THR A 98 16.14 -1.91 9.72
N LYS A 99 16.36 -2.66 8.64
CA LYS A 99 15.47 -3.59 7.93
C LYS A 99 14.35 -2.93 7.11
N ARG A 100 14.63 -2.86 5.79
CA ARG A 100 13.66 -2.94 4.67
C ARG A 100 12.44 -3.77 5.07
N GLN A 101 11.34 -3.13 5.49
CA GLN A 101 10.12 -3.82 5.94
C GLN A 101 8.88 -3.56 5.08
N THR A 102 9.02 -2.80 4.00
CA THR A 102 7.99 -2.73 2.95
C THR A 102 8.65 -3.09 1.64
N ASP A 103 8.63 -4.38 1.32
CA ASP A 103 8.75 -4.82 -0.05
C ASP A 103 7.31 -5.15 -0.51
N GLY A 104 6.55 -4.14 -0.87
CA GLY A 104 5.15 -4.35 -1.26
C GLY A 104 5.08 -5.08 -2.60
N GLU A 105 4.17 -6.05 -2.71
CA GLU A 105 3.78 -6.56 -4.01
C GLU A 105 2.69 -5.64 -4.54
N LEU A 106 2.92 -5.08 -5.73
CA LEU A 106 1.96 -4.20 -6.37
C LEU A 106 1.25 -4.97 -7.48
N ASN A 107 0.08 -5.51 -7.17
CA ASN A 107 -0.76 -6.15 -8.16
C ASN A 107 -1.47 -5.07 -8.98
N HIS A 108 -0.93 -4.80 -10.17
CA HIS A 108 -1.45 -3.76 -11.06
C HIS A 108 -2.68 -4.26 -11.81
N ARG A 109 -3.81 -3.56 -11.61
CA ARG A 109 -4.96 -3.56 -12.52
C ARG A 109 -4.93 -2.27 -13.34
N PRO A 110 -5.65 -2.15 -14.46
CA PRO A 110 -5.67 -0.89 -15.22
C PRO A 110 -6.02 0.27 -14.27
N LYS A 111 -5.06 1.19 -14.09
CA LYS A 111 -5.09 2.39 -13.22
C LYS A 111 -5.01 2.21 -11.70
N THR A 112 -5.18 1.00 -11.16
CA THR A 112 -5.26 0.78 -9.70
C THR A 112 -4.31 -0.31 -9.22
N ALA A 113 -3.99 -0.25 -7.93
CA ALA A 113 -3.01 -1.09 -7.30
C ALA A 113 -3.44 -1.49 -5.89
N ILE A 114 -3.13 -2.73 -5.53
CA ILE A 114 -3.13 -3.19 -4.14
C ILE A 114 -1.71 -3.00 -3.60
N VAL A 115 -1.59 -2.47 -2.38
CA VAL A 115 -0.30 -2.33 -1.70
C VAL A 115 -0.23 -3.32 -0.55
N SER A 116 0.40 -4.47 -0.76
CA SER A 116 0.56 -5.52 0.26
C SER A 116 1.87 -5.40 1.04
N LEU A 117 2.00 -6.13 2.15
CA LEU A 117 3.26 -6.27 2.88
C LEU A 117 4.11 -7.39 2.29
N HIS A 118 5.42 -7.18 2.24
CA HIS A 118 6.34 -8.23 1.76
C HIS A 118 6.20 -9.55 2.50
N ARG A 119 6.34 -9.46 3.82
CA ARG A 119 6.52 -10.61 4.71
C ARG A 119 5.20 -11.31 4.97
N ASP A 120 4.10 -10.66 4.60
CA ASP A 120 2.75 -11.11 4.86
C ASP A 120 1.82 -10.57 3.75
N PRO A 121 1.88 -11.15 2.53
CA PRO A 121 1.21 -10.61 1.35
C PRO A 121 -0.32 -10.67 1.44
N ILE A 122 -0.87 -11.37 2.43
CA ILE A 122 -2.30 -11.36 2.72
C ILE A 122 -2.74 -10.06 3.39
N ARG A 123 -1.81 -9.27 3.94
CA ARG A 123 -2.07 -7.98 4.57
C ARG A 123 -1.63 -6.84 3.67
N GLY A 124 -2.44 -5.78 3.61
CA GLY A 124 -2.15 -4.61 2.80
C GLY A 124 -2.77 -3.34 3.34
N TRP A 125 -2.54 -2.25 2.61
CA TRP A 125 -3.03 -0.94 2.98
C TRP A 125 -4.55 -0.88 2.85
N VAL A 126 -5.20 -0.29 3.85
CA VAL A 126 -6.65 -0.05 3.85
C VAL A 126 -6.89 1.42 4.18
N SER A 127 -7.55 2.11 3.25
CA SER A 127 -7.95 3.50 3.41
C SER A 127 -9.07 3.61 4.46
N PRO A 128 -8.94 4.49 5.46
CA PRO A 128 -10.03 4.80 6.37
C PRO A 128 -11.07 5.68 5.67
N SER A 129 -12.23 5.85 6.31
CA SER A 129 -13.21 6.86 5.91
C SER A 129 -12.61 8.27 6.07
N PRO A 130 -12.92 9.24 5.19
CA PRO A 130 -12.53 10.65 5.36
C PRO A 130 -13.06 11.27 6.67
N SER A 131 -14.14 10.71 7.22
CA SER A 131 -14.73 11.09 8.51
C SER A 131 -14.11 10.40 9.73
N ASP A 132 -13.22 9.43 9.54
CA ASP A 132 -12.50 8.77 10.65
C ASP A 132 -11.61 9.81 11.35
N ALA A 133 -11.75 9.93 12.67
CA ALA A 133 -11.00 10.91 13.47
C ALA A 133 -9.48 10.73 13.37
N SER A 134 -9.00 9.49 13.22
CA SER A 134 -7.57 9.20 13.10
C SER A 134 -7.03 9.49 11.70
N LYS A 135 -7.87 9.33 10.67
CA LYS A 135 -7.49 9.32 9.24
C LYS A 135 -6.28 8.45 8.89
N GLN A 136 -5.83 7.55 9.78
CA GLN A 136 -4.59 6.82 9.59
C GLN A 136 -4.81 5.62 8.67
N ILE A 137 -3.92 5.44 7.69
CA ILE A 137 -3.94 4.26 6.83
C ILE A 137 -3.66 3.01 7.67
N ARG A 138 -4.53 2.01 7.53
CA ARG A 138 -4.44 0.76 8.27
C ARG A 138 -3.71 -0.29 7.44
N VAL A 139 -3.18 -1.29 8.12
CA VAL A 139 -2.60 -2.48 7.49
C VAL A 139 -3.28 -3.73 8.02
N GLN A 140 -4.15 -4.32 7.21
CA GLN A 140 -5.09 -5.38 7.62
C GLN A 140 -5.08 -6.52 6.59
N PRO A 141 -5.56 -7.73 6.96
CA PRO A 141 -5.84 -8.76 5.99
C PRO A 141 -6.75 -8.23 4.87
N LEU A 142 -6.36 -8.44 3.63
CA LEU A 142 -7.08 -8.01 2.45
C LEU A 142 -8.31 -8.90 2.23
N ILE A 143 -9.41 -8.27 1.85
CA ILE A 143 -10.67 -8.95 1.56
C ILE A 143 -10.70 -9.28 0.07
N VAL A 144 -10.80 -10.58 -0.23
CA VAL A 144 -10.92 -11.08 -1.60
C VAL A 144 -12.31 -11.68 -1.79
N GLY A 145 -13.11 -11.05 -2.64
CA GLY A 145 -14.45 -11.53 -3.00
C GLY A 145 -14.41 -12.68 -4.00
N PRO A 146 -15.39 -13.61 -3.95
CA PRO A 146 -15.45 -14.76 -4.86
C PRO A 146 -15.98 -14.35 -6.24
N SER A 147 -15.10 -13.84 -7.09
CA SER A 147 -15.40 -13.52 -8.50
C SER A 147 -14.19 -13.80 -9.40
N ASP A 148 -14.42 -13.86 -10.72
CA ASP A 148 -13.35 -13.92 -11.73
C ASP A 148 -13.49 -12.75 -12.73
N PRO A 149 -12.60 -11.73 -12.69
CA PRO A 149 -11.45 -11.61 -11.79
C PRO A 149 -11.86 -11.35 -10.33
N PRO A 150 -10.98 -11.61 -9.34
CA PRO A 150 -11.29 -11.40 -7.93
C PRO A 150 -11.74 -9.97 -7.63
N PHE A 151 -12.71 -9.82 -6.74
CA PHE A 151 -13.19 -8.53 -6.28
C PHE A 151 -12.38 -8.09 -5.05
N PHE A 152 -12.04 -6.81 -4.99
CA PHE A 152 -11.41 -6.18 -3.83
C PHE A 152 -12.23 -4.94 -3.47
N PRO A 153 -12.50 -4.68 -2.18
CA PRO A 153 -13.15 -3.45 -1.74
C PRO A 153 -12.35 -2.22 -2.21
N SER A 154 -13.04 -1.14 -2.56
CA SER A 154 -12.38 0.11 -2.99
C SER A 154 -11.48 0.71 -1.90
N THR A 155 -11.70 0.38 -0.63
CA THR A 155 -10.83 0.79 0.49
C THR A 155 -9.45 0.15 0.44
N GLU A 156 -9.26 -0.92 -0.33
CA GLU A 156 -8.00 -1.66 -0.47
C GLU A 156 -7.29 -1.37 -1.80
N LEU A 157 -7.88 -0.53 -2.64
CA LEU A 157 -7.39 -0.17 -3.97
C LEU A 157 -6.90 1.28 -3.99
N PHE A 158 -5.76 1.50 -4.64
CA PHE A 158 -5.11 2.81 -4.73
C PHE A 158 -4.67 3.12 -6.17
N GLN A 159 -4.93 4.34 -6.64
CA GLN A 159 -4.34 4.88 -7.85
C GLN A 159 -2.93 5.39 -7.57
N LEU A 160 -2.03 5.11 -8.51
CA LEU A 160 -0.67 5.65 -8.53
C LEU A 160 -0.54 6.61 -9.70
N ILE A 161 -0.68 7.90 -9.43
CA ILE A 161 -0.62 8.94 -10.46
C ILE A 161 0.82 9.43 -10.57
N PRO A 162 1.51 9.27 -11.72
CA PRO A 162 2.85 9.78 -11.90
C PRO A 162 2.91 11.28 -11.61
N PHE A 163 3.91 11.70 -10.84
CA PHE A 163 4.16 13.08 -10.50
C PHE A 163 5.33 13.60 -11.31
N TYR A 164 5.00 14.24 -12.44
CA TYR A 164 5.96 14.96 -13.27
C TYR A 164 6.04 16.39 -12.75
N ASN A 165 7.19 16.78 -12.19
CA ASN A 165 7.47 18.19 -11.97
C ASN A 165 7.72 18.82 -13.34
N GLU A 166 7.02 19.90 -13.67
CA GLU A 166 7.49 20.88 -14.65
C GLU A 166 8.74 21.62 -14.12
#